data_AF-A0A421FIF9-F1
#
_entry.id   AF-A0A421FIF9-F1
#
_cell.length_a   1.000
_cell.length_b   1.000
_cell.length_c   1.000
_cell.angle_alpha   90.00
_cell.angle_beta   90.00
_cell.angle_gamma   90.00
#
_symmetry.space_group_name_H-M   'P 1'
#
loop_
_entity.id
_entity.type
_entity.pdbx_description
1 polymer ?
#
loop_
_entity_poly.entity_id
_entity_poly.type
_entity_poly.pdbx_seq_one_letter_code
_entity_poly.pdbx_strand_id
1 'polypeptide(L)'
;MEATTVALQSEDGETTGTDRERLVQELQQSQAQTDELALQCQSNEMELVTLRDRVEELLTIIETLQDNEREARSRAAEYEQGYMDLLAEMEKIKATHEEEKVALMAKSEEHASSIDSQRLYDLEAQLSTSEADKSVALKDAERLQRCLDALEGVLHQFQVDSKLQKERVAEMEAELEQAKEDIQTFKASPVPIEGATDSLERVMAKLAKKTHECEHLREALESTATQYNSDRDVMDKRLAAQLVVAYVDSSKKSEVLQLMARMMSFTEEQKRRVGVGYPMEGNGGGGLFSSIIGLVAPGENGSEGAGGTGLDPVAIEGKIFADMWSDFLLEEASKGK
;
A
#
# COMPACT_ATOMS: atom_id res chain seq x y z
N MET A 1 -2.35 -146.12 -122.19
CA MET A 1 -0.92 -145.79 -122.11
C MET A 1 -0.82 -144.49 -121.34
N GLU A 2 -0.11 -144.55 -120.21
CA GLU A 2 0.55 -143.46 -119.46
C GLU A 2 -0.37 -142.36 -118.87
N ALA A 3 -0.67 -142.34 -117.57
CA ALA A 3 0.18 -141.92 -116.43
C ALA A 3 0.72 -140.50 -116.66
N THR A 4 0.58 -139.52 -115.75
CA THR A 4 1.38 -139.42 -114.50
C THR A 4 0.90 -138.19 -113.68
N THR A 5 0.70 -138.40 -112.36
CA THR A 5 0.91 -137.47 -111.19
C THR A 5 0.21 -136.11 -111.15
N VAL A 6 -0.75 -135.86 -110.24
CA VAL A 6 -0.61 -135.57 -108.79
C VAL A 6 0.43 -134.49 -108.47
N ALA A 7 -0.06 -133.28 -108.17
CA ALA A 7 0.56 -132.31 -107.29
C ALA A 7 -0.51 -131.79 -106.33
N LEU A 8 -0.76 -132.56 -105.27
CA LEU A 8 -1.30 -132.09 -104.01
C LEU A 8 -0.10 -131.57 -103.23
N GLN A 9 0.04 -130.25 -103.08
CA GLN A 9 0.95 -129.65 -102.10
C GLN A 9 0.56 -128.20 -101.79
N SER A 10 0.22 -128.02 -100.50
CA SER A 10 0.39 -126.83 -99.65
C SER A 10 -0.32 -125.52 -100.01
N GLU A 11 -1.50 -125.31 -99.41
CA GLU A 11 -2.16 -123.99 -99.31
C GLU A 11 -2.53 -123.59 -97.86
N ASP A 12 -2.10 -124.35 -96.84
CA ASP A 12 -2.48 -124.13 -95.42
C ASP A 12 -1.32 -123.64 -94.51
N GLY A 13 -0.28 -123.02 -95.07
CA GLY A 13 0.92 -122.59 -94.32
C GLY A 13 1.27 -121.10 -94.32
N GLU A 14 0.74 -120.31 -95.26
CA GLU A 14 1.15 -118.89 -95.44
C GLU A 14 0.21 -117.86 -94.79
N THR A 15 -1.05 -118.24 -94.51
CA THR A 15 -2.05 -117.33 -93.89
C THR A 15 -1.87 -117.21 -92.37
N THR A 16 -1.38 -118.25 -91.70
CA THR A 16 -1.18 -118.24 -90.23
C THR A 16 0.11 -117.52 -89.82
N GLY A 17 1.13 -117.47 -90.68
CA GLY A 17 2.37 -116.72 -90.46
C GLY A 17 2.18 -115.20 -90.63
N THR A 18 1.45 -114.80 -91.68
CA THR A 18 1.17 -113.39 -91.99
C THR A 18 0.21 -112.74 -90.98
N ASP A 19 -0.81 -113.46 -90.51
CA ASP A 19 -1.69 -112.97 -89.45
C ASP A 19 -0.99 -112.89 -88.08
N ARG A 20 -0.05 -113.82 -87.80
CA ARG A 20 0.78 -113.76 -86.59
C ARG A 20 1.72 -112.55 -86.61
N GLU A 21 2.35 -112.25 -87.74
CA GLU A 21 3.20 -111.07 -87.90
C GLU A 21 2.40 -109.76 -87.78
N ARG A 22 1.19 -109.69 -88.36
CA ARG A 22 0.27 -108.55 -88.19
C ARG A 22 -0.09 -108.33 -86.72
N LEU A 23 -0.47 -109.39 -85.99
CA LEU A 23 -0.79 -109.29 -84.57
C LEU A 23 0.41 -108.86 -83.71
N VAL A 24 1.63 -109.31 -84.06
CA VAL A 24 2.85 -108.85 -83.39
C VAL A 24 3.09 -107.36 -83.65
N GLN A 25 2.87 -106.90 -84.88
CA GLN A 25 3.01 -105.49 -85.23
C GLN A 25 1.95 -104.62 -84.53
N GLU A 26 0.69 -105.08 -84.46
CA GLU A 26 -0.38 -104.40 -83.72
C GLU A 26 -0.09 -104.36 -82.22
N LEU A 27 0.43 -105.45 -81.65
CA LEU A 27 0.86 -105.49 -80.24
C LEU A 27 2.02 -104.52 -79.99
N GLN A 28 3.02 -104.48 -80.87
CA GLN A 28 4.15 -103.53 -80.77
C GLN A 28 3.68 -102.07 -80.92
N GLN A 29 2.75 -101.80 -81.82
CA GLN A 29 2.17 -100.47 -82.01
C GLN A 29 1.34 -100.06 -80.79
N SER A 30 0.50 -100.97 -80.27
CA SER A 30 -0.26 -100.74 -79.04
C SER A 30 0.67 -100.53 -77.85
N GLN A 31 1.78 -101.27 -77.76
CA GLN A 31 2.76 -101.13 -76.70
C GLN A 31 3.50 -99.78 -76.78
N ALA A 32 3.92 -99.36 -77.96
CA ALA A 32 4.52 -98.05 -78.18
C ALA A 32 3.54 -96.91 -77.83
N GLN A 33 2.27 -97.05 -78.19
CA GLN A 33 1.22 -96.09 -77.83
C GLN A 33 0.97 -96.05 -76.31
N THR A 34 0.96 -97.20 -75.63
CA THR A 34 0.81 -97.23 -74.16
C THR A 34 2.01 -96.61 -73.47
N ASP A 35 3.23 -96.83 -73.97
CA ASP A 35 4.45 -96.26 -73.41
C ASP A 35 4.50 -94.73 -73.61
N GLU A 36 4.08 -94.24 -74.79
CA GLU A 36 3.97 -92.80 -75.07
C GLU A 36 2.93 -92.13 -74.17
N LEU A 37 1.74 -92.73 -74.03
CA LEU A 37 0.71 -92.24 -73.12
C LEU A 37 1.18 -92.26 -71.66
N ALA A 38 1.94 -93.29 -71.25
CA ALA A 38 2.50 -93.35 -69.89
C ALA A 38 3.49 -92.21 -69.62
N LEU A 39 4.35 -91.87 -70.59
CA LEU A 39 5.26 -90.73 -70.48
C LEU A 39 4.51 -89.40 -70.43
N GLN A 40 3.46 -89.24 -71.24
CA GLN A 40 2.61 -88.05 -71.18
C GLN A 40 1.87 -87.92 -69.84
N CYS A 41 1.32 -89.02 -69.33
CA CYS A 41 0.70 -89.05 -68.00
C CYS A 41 1.70 -88.67 -66.91
N GLN A 42 2.94 -89.17 -66.97
CA GLN A 42 4.00 -88.82 -66.03
C GLN A 42 4.39 -87.33 -66.10
N SER A 43 4.52 -86.78 -67.32
CA SER A 43 4.80 -85.36 -67.52
C SER A 43 3.69 -84.48 -66.95
N ASN A 44 2.43 -84.83 -67.24
CA ASN A 44 1.26 -84.11 -66.73
C ASN A 44 1.15 -84.23 -65.21
N GLU A 45 1.47 -85.39 -64.63
CA GLU A 45 1.51 -85.59 -63.18
C GLU A 45 2.55 -84.68 -62.52
N MET A 46 3.75 -84.58 -63.10
CA MET A 46 4.78 -83.65 -62.62
C MET A 46 4.33 -82.19 -62.71
N GLU A 47 3.71 -81.78 -63.82
CA GLU A 47 3.15 -80.43 -63.96
C GLU A 47 2.07 -80.14 -62.91
N LEU A 48 1.14 -81.08 -62.68
CA LEU A 48 0.10 -80.94 -61.66
C LEU A 48 0.67 -80.81 -60.25
N VAL A 49 1.75 -81.54 -59.93
CA VAL A 49 2.46 -81.40 -58.65
C VAL A 49 3.08 -80.00 -58.55
N THR A 50 3.78 -79.51 -59.56
CA THR A 50 4.39 -78.17 -59.51
C THR A 50 3.36 -77.05 -59.41
N LEU A 51 2.22 -77.18 -60.08
CA LEU A 51 1.11 -76.22 -59.98
C LEU A 51 0.46 -76.28 -58.60
N ARG A 52 0.31 -77.47 -57.99
CA ARG A 52 -0.18 -77.62 -56.63
C ARG A 52 0.73 -76.90 -55.63
N ASP A 53 2.04 -77.15 -55.70
CA ASP A 53 3.01 -76.51 -54.80
C ASP A 53 2.97 -74.98 -54.95
N ARG A 54 2.82 -74.48 -56.18
CA ARG A 54 2.68 -73.05 -56.45
C ARG A 54 1.38 -72.48 -55.88
N VAL A 55 0.28 -73.21 -55.94
CA VAL A 55 -1.00 -72.80 -55.34
C VAL A 55 -0.86 -72.74 -53.82
N GLU A 56 -0.23 -73.74 -53.19
CA GLU A 56 0.02 -73.75 -51.74
C GLU A 56 0.89 -72.55 -51.33
N GLU A 57 1.98 -72.27 -52.05
CA GLU A 57 2.82 -71.09 -51.82
C GLU A 57 2.00 -69.78 -51.94
N LEU A 58 1.22 -69.61 -53.01
CA LEU A 58 0.39 -68.42 -53.19
C LEU A 58 -0.67 -68.27 -52.08
N LEU A 59 -1.24 -69.37 -51.59
CA LEU A 59 -2.17 -69.33 -50.46
C LEU A 59 -1.48 -68.82 -49.19
N THR A 60 -0.27 -69.29 -48.88
CA THR A 60 0.50 -68.78 -47.73
C THR A 60 0.82 -67.29 -47.87
N ILE A 61 1.18 -66.83 -49.08
CA ILE A 61 1.45 -65.42 -49.35
C ILE A 61 0.17 -64.59 -49.15
N ILE A 62 -0.98 -65.05 -49.63
CA ILE A 62 -2.25 -64.36 -49.44
C ILE A 62 -2.59 -64.24 -47.95
N GLU A 63 -2.41 -65.31 -47.17
CA GLU A 63 -2.66 -65.29 -45.73
C GLU A 63 -1.77 -64.26 -45.01
N THR A 64 -0.46 -64.27 -45.28
CA THR A 64 0.46 -63.29 -44.68
C THR A 64 0.15 -61.84 -45.10
N LEU A 65 -0.28 -61.61 -46.34
CA LEU A 65 -0.70 -60.28 -46.80
C LEU A 65 -1.98 -59.81 -46.10
N GLN A 66 -2.93 -60.72 -45.87
CA GLN A 66 -4.14 -60.40 -45.12
C GLN A 66 -3.85 -60.09 -43.65
N ASP A 67 -2.91 -60.81 -43.02
CA ASP A 67 -2.47 -60.53 -41.66
C ASP A 67 -1.83 -59.14 -41.57
N ASN A 68 -0.92 -58.82 -42.49
CA ASN A 68 -0.28 -57.51 -42.59
C ASN A 68 -1.31 -56.39 -42.82
N GLU A 69 -2.32 -56.62 -43.67
CA GLU A 69 -3.40 -55.66 -43.89
C GLU A 69 -4.23 -55.43 -42.63
N ARG A 70 -4.56 -56.50 -41.88
CA ARG A 70 -5.28 -56.38 -40.61
C ARG A 70 -4.48 -55.60 -39.57
N GLU A 71 -3.17 -55.84 -39.47
CA GLU A 71 -2.30 -55.09 -38.57
C GLU A 71 -2.19 -53.60 -38.99
N ALA A 72 -2.03 -53.33 -40.29
CA ALA A 72 -1.98 -51.96 -40.80
C ALA A 72 -3.29 -51.19 -40.52
N ARG A 73 -4.44 -51.85 -40.67
CA ARG A 73 -5.75 -51.27 -40.29
C ARG A 73 -5.88 -51.03 -38.79
N SER A 74 -5.39 -51.95 -37.95
CA SER A 74 -5.38 -51.74 -36.48
C SER A 74 -4.55 -50.52 -36.11
N ARG A 75 -3.33 -50.39 -36.65
CA ARG A 75 -2.46 -49.23 -36.41
C ARG A 75 -3.08 -47.92 -36.92
N ALA A 76 -3.72 -47.95 -38.09
CA ALA A 76 -4.42 -46.77 -38.60
C ALA A 76 -5.54 -46.33 -37.65
N ALA A 77 -6.34 -47.27 -37.14
CA ALA A 77 -7.41 -46.97 -36.18
C ALA A 77 -6.86 -46.42 -34.84
N GLU A 78 -5.73 -46.93 -34.35
CA GLU A 78 -5.08 -46.40 -33.15
C GLU A 78 -4.59 -44.96 -33.33
N TYR A 79 -4.00 -44.64 -34.49
CA TYR A 79 -3.60 -43.27 -34.80
C TYR A 79 -4.80 -42.34 -34.93
N GLU A 80 -5.85 -42.77 -35.64
CA GLU A 80 -7.09 -42.00 -35.77
C GLU A 80 -7.70 -41.69 -34.39
N GLN A 81 -7.76 -42.69 -33.50
CA GLN A 81 -8.24 -42.49 -32.14
C GLN A 81 -7.35 -41.51 -31.37
N GLY A 82 -6.02 -41.67 -31.43
CA GLY A 82 -5.08 -40.76 -30.78
C GLY A 82 -5.19 -39.31 -31.28
N TYR A 83 -5.46 -39.11 -32.57
CA TYR A 83 -5.73 -37.78 -33.13
C TYR A 83 -7.03 -37.18 -32.61
N MET A 84 -8.10 -37.99 -32.48
CA MET A 84 -9.37 -37.53 -31.93
C MET A 84 -9.25 -37.16 -30.45
N ASP A 85 -8.53 -37.96 -29.66
CA ASP A 85 -8.29 -37.69 -28.25
C ASP A 85 -7.47 -36.41 -28.06
N LEU A 86 -6.42 -36.22 -28.84
CA LEU A 86 -5.61 -35.00 -28.81
C LEU A 86 -6.43 -33.76 -29.21
N LEU A 87 -7.30 -33.89 -30.21
CA LEU A 87 -8.16 -32.80 -30.64
C LEU A 87 -9.18 -32.42 -29.55
N ALA A 88 -9.77 -33.41 -28.88
CA ALA A 88 -10.65 -33.19 -27.73
C ALA A 88 -9.92 -32.53 -26.55
N GLU A 89 -8.67 -32.94 -26.27
CA GLU A 89 -7.85 -32.30 -25.24
C GLU A 89 -7.50 -30.84 -25.61
N MET A 90 -7.16 -30.57 -26.86
CA MET A 90 -6.92 -29.21 -27.35
C MET A 90 -8.17 -28.32 -27.23
N GLU A 91 -9.35 -28.85 -27.56
CA GLU A 91 -10.61 -28.12 -27.39
C GLU A 91 -10.92 -27.83 -25.93
N LYS A 92 -10.69 -28.80 -25.04
CA LYS A 92 -10.81 -28.63 -23.60
C LYS A 92 -9.88 -27.54 -23.07
N ILE A 93 -8.60 -27.58 -23.45
CA ILE A 93 -7.62 -26.57 -23.03
C ILE A 93 -8.00 -25.17 -23.56
N LYS A 94 -8.49 -25.07 -24.80
CA LYS A 94 -8.97 -23.81 -25.35
C LYS A 94 -10.18 -23.26 -24.58
N ALA A 95 -11.13 -24.12 -24.22
CA ALA A 95 -12.29 -23.74 -23.44
C ALA A 95 -11.88 -23.23 -22.05
N THR A 96 -11.04 -23.99 -21.33
CA THR A 96 -10.56 -23.57 -20.00
C THR A 96 -9.73 -22.29 -20.07
N HIS A 97 -8.89 -22.12 -21.09
CA HIS A 97 -8.11 -20.90 -21.29
C HIS A 97 -9.01 -19.68 -21.56
N GLU A 98 -10.06 -19.81 -22.37
CA GLU A 98 -10.98 -18.71 -22.60
C GLU A 98 -11.81 -18.37 -21.34
N GLU A 99 -12.23 -19.38 -20.58
CA GLU A 99 -12.88 -19.20 -19.27
C GLU A 99 -11.97 -18.47 -18.28
N GLU A 100 -10.71 -18.89 -18.15
CA GLU A 100 -9.70 -18.25 -17.29
C GLU A 100 -9.43 -16.80 -17.71
N LYS A 101 -9.35 -16.54 -19.02
CA LYS A 101 -9.16 -15.20 -19.56
C LYS A 101 -10.34 -14.29 -19.23
N VAL A 102 -11.58 -14.78 -19.40
CA VAL A 102 -12.79 -14.02 -19.02
C VAL A 102 -12.81 -13.75 -17.51
N ALA A 103 -12.49 -14.75 -16.68
CA ALA A 103 -12.42 -14.58 -15.23
C ALA A 103 -11.34 -13.57 -14.81
N LEU A 104 -10.18 -13.58 -15.46
CA LEU A 104 -9.09 -12.64 -15.17
C LEU A 104 -9.47 -11.21 -15.58
N MET A 105 -10.13 -11.03 -16.72
CA MET A 105 -10.65 -9.73 -17.14
C MET A 105 -11.68 -9.20 -16.13
N ALA A 106 -12.66 -10.02 -15.73
CA ALA A 106 -13.66 -9.63 -14.74
C ALA A 106 -13.03 -9.25 -13.39
N LYS A 107 -12.05 -10.03 -12.91
CA LYS A 107 -11.31 -9.72 -11.68
C LYS A 107 -10.51 -8.42 -11.79
N SER A 108 -9.89 -8.17 -12.95
CA SER A 108 -9.14 -6.93 -13.18
C SER A 108 -10.06 -5.70 -13.21
N GLU A 109 -11.26 -5.84 -13.77
CA GLU A 109 -12.29 -4.79 -13.79
C GLU A 109 -12.85 -4.52 -12.38
N GLU A 110 -13.09 -5.58 -11.59
CA GLU A 110 -13.48 -5.45 -10.18
C GLU A 110 -12.41 -4.69 -9.38
N HIS A 111 -11.14 -5.07 -9.52
CA HIS A 111 -10.04 -4.35 -8.86
C HIS A 111 -9.93 -2.89 -9.30
N ALA A 112 -10.10 -2.59 -10.59
CA ALA A 112 -10.10 -1.22 -11.09
C ALA A 112 -11.27 -0.40 -10.51
N SER A 113 -12.49 -0.95 -10.54
CA SER A 113 -13.68 -0.31 -9.99
C SER A 113 -13.58 -0.10 -8.47
N SER A 114 -12.95 -1.04 -7.74
CA SER A 114 -12.69 -0.92 -6.31
C SER A 114 -11.72 0.22 -6.01
N ILE A 115 -10.61 0.34 -6.76
CA ILE A 115 -9.66 1.44 -6.62
C ILE A 115 -10.33 2.78 -6.91
N ASP A 116 -11.13 2.86 -7.98
CA ASP A 116 -11.83 4.09 -8.33
C ASP A 116 -12.88 4.46 -7.28
N SER A 117 -13.60 3.48 -6.72
CA SER A 117 -14.53 3.72 -5.62
C SER A 117 -13.83 4.25 -4.37
N GLN A 118 -12.68 3.68 -3.99
CA GLN A 118 -11.90 4.16 -2.85
C GLN A 118 -11.40 5.59 -3.08
N ARG A 119 -10.90 5.90 -4.28
CA ARG A 119 -10.47 7.26 -4.63
C ARG A 119 -11.62 8.26 -4.56
N LEU A 120 -12.82 7.87 -5.00
CA LEU A 120 -14.01 8.71 -4.89
C LEU A 120 -14.34 8.99 -3.42
N TYR A 121 -14.33 7.96 -2.56
CA TYR A 121 -14.55 8.16 -1.12
C TYR A 121 -13.50 9.07 -0.48
N ASP A 122 -12.22 8.89 -0.80
CA ASP A 122 -11.14 9.72 -0.26
C ASP A 122 -11.28 11.18 -0.70
N LEU A 123 -11.64 11.41 -1.98
CA LEU A 123 -11.89 12.76 -2.51
C LEU A 123 -13.12 13.42 -1.89
N GLU A 124 -14.20 12.66 -1.69
CA GLU A 124 -15.41 13.17 -1.04
C GLU A 124 -15.15 13.56 0.42
N ALA A 125 -14.36 12.75 1.14
CA ALA A 125 -13.92 13.08 2.49
C ALA A 125 -13.06 14.35 2.52
N GLN A 126 -12.09 14.48 1.61
CA GLN A 126 -11.25 15.69 1.50
C GLN A 126 -12.05 16.94 1.13
N LEU A 127 -13.05 16.80 0.25
CA LEU A 127 -13.94 17.90 -0.09
C LEU A 127 -14.74 18.33 1.14
N SER A 128 -15.31 17.38 1.88
CA SER A 128 -16.09 17.66 3.09
C SER A 128 -15.26 18.36 4.17
N THR A 129 -14.02 17.94 4.40
CA THR A 129 -13.12 18.62 5.35
C THR A 129 -12.75 20.03 4.87
N SER A 130 -12.44 20.19 3.58
CA SER A 130 -12.14 21.51 3.02
C SER A 130 -13.32 22.48 3.10
N GLU A 131 -14.55 21.99 2.88
CA GLU A 131 -15.77 22.79 3.04
C GLU A 131 -16.00 23.21 4.50
N ALA A 132 -15.73 22.33 5.46
CA ALA A 132 -15.78 22.64 6.88
C ALA A 132 -14.75 23.72 7.26
N ASP A 133 -13.49 23.57 6.83
CA ASP A 133 -12.42 24.54 7.06
C ASP A 133 -12.77 25.90 6.48
N LYS A 134 -13.32 25.93 5.25
CA LYS A 134 -13.81 27.15 4.62
C LYS A 134 -14.91 27.81 5.46
N SER A 135 -15.85 27.05 6.01
CA SER A 135 -16.91 27.58 6.88
C SER A 135 -16.34 28.21 8.16
N VAL A 136 -15.35 27.58 8.77
CA VAL A 136 -14.66 28.12 9.95
C VAL A 136 -13.92 29.40 9.62
N ALA A 137 -13.15 29.41 8.53
CA ALA A 137 -12.40 30.59 8.08
C ALA A 137 -13.32 31.78 7.78
N LEU A 138 -14.50 31.54 7.18
CA LEU A 138 -15.50 32.58 6.96
C LEU A 138 -16.03 33.16 8.28
N LYS A 139 -16.39 32.31 9.25
CA LYS A 139 -16.84 32.76 10.57
C LYS A 139 -15.77 33.56 11.32
N ASP A 140 -14.50 33.16 11.21
CA ASP A 140 -13.39 33.88 11.81
C ASP A 140 -13.16 35.23 11.12
N ALA A 141 -13.25 35.30 9.79
CA ALA A 141 -13.18 36.55 9.05
C ALA A 141 -14.31 37.51 9.45
N GLU A 142 -15.55 37.02 9.56
CA GLU A 142 -16.69 37.80 10.07
C GLU A 142 -16.47 38.28 11.51
N ARG A 143 -15.83 37.46 12.36
CA ARG A 143 -15.48 37.87 13.73
C ARG A 143 -14.45 39.00 13.73
N LEU A 144 -13.40 38.87 12.92
CA LEU A 144 -12.37 39.89 12.80
C LEU A 144 -12.94 41.20 12.26
N GLN A 145 -13.83 41.15 11.27
CA GLN A 145 -14.51 42.33 10.75
C GLN A 145 -15.29 43.05 11.86
N ARG A 146 -16.09 42.32 12.64
CA ARG A 146 -16.82 42.90 13.78
C ARG A 146 -15.91 43.53 14.82
N CYS A 147 -14.74 42.94 15.10
CA CYS A 147 -13.76 43.53 16.01
C CYS A 147 -13.13 44.81 15.45
N LEU A 148 -12.85 44.85 14.13
CA LEU A 148 -12.34 46.04 13.46
C LEU A 148 -13.37 47.18 13.51
N ASP A 149 -14.63 46.90 13.15
CA ASP A 149 -15.70 47.88 13.21
C ASP A 149 -15.87 48.46 14.64
N ALA A 150 -15.78 47.60 15.66
CA ALA A 150 -15.84 48.02 17.07
C ALA A 150 -14.63 48.89 17.46
N LEU A 151 -13.43 48.55 17.00
CA LEU A 151 -12.21 49.33 17.26
C LEU A 151 -12.29 50.70 16.57
N GLU A 152 -12.78 50.76 15.33
CA GLU A 152 -13.04 52.01 14.61
C GLU A 152 -14.01 52.89 15.42
N GLY A 153 -15.07 52.31 15.97
CA GLY A 153 -16.00 53.01 16.87
C GLY A 153 -15.33 53.58 18.12
N VAL A 154 -14.52 52.79 18.83
CA VAL A 154 -13.78 53.25 20.02
C VAL A 154 -12.78 54.35 19.66
N LEU A 155 -12.09 54.22 18.52
CA LEU A 155 -11.11 55.22 18.06
C LEU A 155 -11.79 56.54 17.72
N HIS A 156 -12.96 56.51 17.07
CA HIS A 156 -13.76 57.71 16.84
C HIS A 156 -14.20 58.36 18.14
N GLN A 157 -14.70 57.59 19.12
CA GLN A 157 -15.08 58.14 20.43
C GLN A 157 -13.89 58.78 21.14
N PHE A 158 -12.74 58.10 21.17
CA PHE A 158 -11.52 58.65 21.75
C PHE A 158 -11.06 59.94 21.07
N GLN A 159 -11.19 60.05 19.73
CA GLN A 159 -10.89 61.28 19.00
C GLN A 159 -11.83 62.42 19.40
N VAL A 160 -13.13 62.15 19.57
CA VAL A 160 -14.11 63.14 20.03
C VAL A 160 -13.80 63.59 21.45
N ASP A 161 -13.60 62.64 22.37
CA ASP A 161 -13.29 62.93 23.77
C ASP A 161 -11.96 63.69 23.90
N SER A 162 -10.95 63.33 23.11
CA SER A 162 -9.66 64.04 23.08
C SER A 162 -9.82 65.50 22.65
N LYS A 163 -10.67 65.79 21.66
CA LYS A 163 -10.97 67.18 21.26
C LYS A 163 -11.66 67.94 22.40
N LEU A 164 -12.68 67.34 23.00
CA LEU A 164 -13.42 67.95 24.11
C LEU A 164 -12.52 68.20 25.34
N GLN A 165 -11.63 67.27 25.68
CA GLN A 165 -10.67 67.45 26.77
C GLN A 165 -9.67 68.57 26.46
N LYS A 166 -9.20 68.70 25.22
CA LYS A 166 -8.33 69.82 24.81
C LYS A 166 -9.03 71.16 24.94
N GLU A 167 -10.30 71.26 24.54
CA GLU A 167 -11.12 72.46 24.70
C GLU A 167 -11.26 72.83 26.18
N ARG A 168 -11.59 71.86 27.04
CA ARG A 168 -11.73 72.08 28.48
C ARG A 168 -10.41 72.47 29.17
N VAL A 169 -9.28 71.90 28.73
CA VAL A 169 -7.96 72.32 29.23
C VAL A 169 -7.66 73.76 28.80
N ALA A 170 -7.95 74.14 27.55
CA ALA A 170 -7.76 75.51 27.09
C ALA A 170 -8.64 76.52 27.86
N GLU A 171 -9.88 76.15 28.20
CA GLU A 171 -10.74 76.94 29.09
C GLU A 171 -10.13 77.12 30.47
N MET A 172 -9.68 76.03 31.11
CA MET A 172 -9.04 76.12 32.43
C MET A 172 -7.71 76.88 32.40
N GLU A 173 -6.93 76.78 31.32
CA GLU A 173 -5.71 77.58 31.13
C GLU A 173 -6.05 79.07 31.03
N ALA A 174 -7.12 79.44 30.30
CA ALA A 174 -7.59 80.82 30.23
C ALA A 174 -8.06 81.35 31.59
N GLU A 175 -8.84 80.56 32.34
CA GLU A 175 -9.26 80.91 33.71
C GLU A 175 -8.06 81.08 34.66
N LEU A 176 -7.05 80.22 34.53
CA LEU A 176 -5.83 80.26 35.34
C LEU A 176 -4.96 81.48 35.00
N GLU A 177 -4.83 81.85 33.73
CA GLU A 177 -4.18 83.11 33.35
C GLU A 177 -4.96 84.33 33.87
N GLN A 178 -6.28 84.34 33.76
CA GLN A 178 -7.11 85.41 34.35
C GLN A 178 -6.90 85.51 35.87
N ALA A 179 -6.94 84.38 36.59
CA ALA A 179 -6.71 84.35 38.03
C ALA A 179 -5.27 84.78 38.41
N LYS A 180 -4.27 84.46 37.58
CA LYS A 180 -2.89 84.95 37.77
C LYS A 180 -2.82 86.46 37.61
N GLU A 181 -3.47 87.04 36.60
CA GLU A 181 -3.57 88.49 36.41
C GLU A 181 -4.27 89.15 37.61
N ASP A 182 -5.37 88.57 38.08
CA ASP A 182 -6.09 89.04 39.27
C ASP A 182 -5.20 88.99 40.55
N ILE A 183 -4.40 87.94 40.73
CA ILE A 183 -3.45 87.86 41.87
C ILE A 183 -2.32 88.88 41.72
N GLN A 184 -1.82 89.12 40.51
CA GLN A 184 -0.79 90.14 40.26
C GLN A 184 -1.31 91.55 40.55
N THR A 185 -2.55 91.85 40.15
CA THR A 185 -3.21 93.13 40.49
C THR A 185 -3.50 93.24 42.00
N PHE A 186 -3.86 92.14 42.66
CA PHE A 186 -4.09 92.11 44.11
C PHE A 186 -2.78 92.27 44.91
N LYS A 187 -1.66 91.65 44.48
CA LYS A 187 -0.33 91.83 45.09
C LYS A 187 0.27 93.22 44.88
N ALA A 188 -0.20 93.99 43.90
CA ALA A 188 0.19 95.39 43.69
C ALA A 188 -0.52 96.36 44.67
N SER A 189 -1.50 95.89 45.45
CA SER A 189 -2.16 96.64 46.52
C SER A 189 -1.66 96.17 47.90
N PRO A 190 -1.13 97.06 48.77
CA PRO A 190 -0.64 96.65 50.08
C PRO A 190 -1.82 96.56 51.06
N VAL A 191 -2.38 95.36 51.24
CA VAL A 191 -3.27 95.06 52.37
C VAL A 191 -2.68 93.89 53.17
N PRO A 192 -2.43 94.04 54.49
CA PRO A 192 -1.85 92.99 55.32
C PRO A 192 -2.89 91.91 55.61
N ILE A 193 -2.56 90.64 55.34
CA ILE A 193 -3.43 89.51 55.68
C ILE A 193 -2.72 88.60 56.69
N GLU A 194 -3.02 88.92 57.93
CA GLU A 194 -2.95 88.07 59.11
C GLU A 194 -4.00 86.94 58.95
N GLY A 195 -3.65 85.86 58.26
CA GLY A 195 -4.60 84.75 58.00
C GLY A 195 -3.97 83.49 57.39
N ALA A 196 -2.64 83.41 57.32
CA ALA A 196 -1.91 82.34 56.64
C ALA A 196 -1.97 80.97 57.35
N THR A 197 -2.47 80.92 58.59
CA THR A 197 -2.48 79.69 59.40
C THR A 197 -3.67 78.78 59.05
N ASP A 198 -4.86 79.34 58.85
CA ASP A 198 -6.09 78.57 58.56
C ASP A 198 -6.13 77.99 57.13
N SER A 199 -5.36 78.57 56.20
CA SER A 199 -5.24 78.05 54.84
C SER A 199 -4.21 76.93 54.75
N LEU A 200 -3.10 77.04 55.49
CA LEU A 200 -2.05 76.04 55.53
C LEU A 200 -2.54 74.73 56.17
N GLU A 201 -3.28 74.82 57.27
CA GLU A 201 -3.85 73.65 57.96
C GLU A 201 -4.86 72.90 57.07
N ARG A 202 -5.67 73.63 56.30
CA ARG A 202 -6.65 73.06 55.35
C ARG A 202 -5.98 72.40 54.14
N VAL A 203 -4.86 72.95 53.67
CA VAL A 203 -4.04 72.36 52.60
C VAL A 203 -3.33 71.10 53.09
N MET A 204 -2.79 71.11 54.30
CA MET A 204 -2.18 69.92 54.92
C MET A 204 -3.19 68.79 55.12
N ALA A 205 -4.42 69.09 55.55
CA ALA A 205 -5.48 68.09 55.70
C ALA A 205 -5.91 67.48 54.35
N LYS A 206 -5.99 68.28 53.28
CA LYS A 206 -6.27 67.79 51.92
C LYS A 206 -5.12 66.95 51.37
N LEU A 207 -3.87 67.33 51.66
CA LEU A 207 -2.69 66.58 51.25
C LEU A 207 -2.65 65.21 51.93
N ALA A 208 -2.88 65.15 53.25
CA ALA A 208 -2.96 63.89 53.98
C ALA A 208 -4.04 62.95 53.43
N LYS A 209 -5.22 63.48 53.08
CA LYS A 209 -6.29 62.71 52.46
C LYS A 209 -5.89 62.15 51.08
N LYS A 210 -5.21 62.96 50.26
CA LYS A 210 -4.73 62.53 48.94
C LYS A 210 -3.60 61.50 49.02
N THR A 211 -2.72 61.61 50.00
CA THR A 211 -1.67 60.60 50.24
C THR A 211 -2.28 59.25 50.62
N HIS A 212 -3.30 59.25 51.48
CA HIS A 212 -4.01 58.02 51.86
C HIS A 212 -4.78 57.40 50.67
N GLU A 213 -5.41 58.21 49.82
CA GLU A 213 -6.03 57.74 48.58
C GLU A 213 -4.98 57.12 47.62
N CYS A 214 -3.78 57.69 47.52
CA CYS A 214 -2.68 57.12 46.73
C CYS A 214 -2.14 55.80 47.29
N GLU A 215 -2.03 55.66 48.61
CA GLU A 215 -1.65 54.39 49.24
C GLU A 215 -2.69 53.31 49.00
N HIS A 216 -3.98 53.65 49.12
CA HIS A 216 -5.08 52.71 48.85
C HIS A 216 -5.15 52.30 47.36
N LEU A 217 -4.82 53.21 46.44
CA LEU A 217 -4.69 52.88 45.01
C LEU A 217 -3.46 52.01 44.73
N ARG A 218 -2.36 52.23 45.45
CA ARG A 218 -1.14 51.41 45.35
C ARG A 218 -1.39 49.99 45.85
N GLU A 219 -2.09 49.84 46.96
CA GLU A 219 -2.46 48.56 47.56
C GLU A 219 -3.46 47.79 46.67
N ALA A 220 -4.44 48.50 46.07
CA ALA A 220 -5.35 47.92 45.08
C ALA A 220 -4.61 47.48 43.81
N LEU A 221 -3.63 48.25 43.34
CA LEU A 221 -2.79 47.90 42.19
C LEU A 221 -1.90 46.68 42.49
N GLU A 222 -1.31 46.60 43.68
CA GLU A 222 -0.49 45.47 44.12
C GLU A 222 -1.35 44.20 44.30
N SER A 223 -2.56 44.33 44.83
CA SER A 223 -3.55 43.24 44.87
C SER A 223 -3.97 42.78 43.47
N THR A 224 -4.10 43.69 42.50
CA THR A 224 -4.47 43.34 41.12
C THR A 224 -3.29 42.68 40.40
N ALA A 225 -2.06 43.15 40.63
CA ALA A 225 -0.85 42.57 40.07
C ALA A 225 -0.57 41.16 40.63
N THR A 226 -0.83 40.91 41.93
CA THR A 226 -0.69 39.58 42.53
C THR A 226 -1.76 38.61 42.02
N GLN A 227 -3.01 39.07 41.81
CA GLN A 227 -4.08 38.29 41.19
C GLN A 227 -3.79 37.96 39.71
N TYR A 228 -3.24 38.91 38.95
CA TYR A 228 -2.84 38.68 37.55
C TYR A 228 -1.66 37.68 37.44
N ASN A 229 -0.70 37.74 38.36
CA ASN A 229 0.43 36.79 38.37
C ASN A 229 0.01 35.36 38.74
N SER A 230 -0.98 35.20 39.62
CA SER A 230 -1.50 33.87 39.98
C SER A 230 -2.35 33.23 38.87
N ASP A 231 -3.04 34.02 38.04
CA ASP A 231 -3.75 33.53 36.84
C ASP A 231 -2.79 33.07 35.72
N ARG A 232 -1.59 33.68 35.65
CA ARG A 232 -0.55 33.26 34.69
C ARG A 232 -0.06 31.83 34.96
N ASP A 233 0.14 31.45 36.22
CA ASP A 233 0.58 30.10 36.60
C ASP A 233 -0.45 29.01 36.23
N VAL A 234 -1.74 29.36 36.17
CA VAL A 234 -2.82 28.44 35.74
C VAL A 234 -2.86 28.32 34.21
N MET A 235 -2.61 29.41 33.48
CA MET A 235 -2.47 29.36 32.02
C MET A 235 -1.24 28.56 31.57
N ASP A 236 -0.11 28.67 32.28
CA ASP A 236 1.10 27.91 31.98
C ASP A 236 0.85 26.39 32.08
N LYS A 237 0.00 25.93 33.03
CA LYS A 237 -0.41 24.52 33.16
C LYS A 237 -1.38 24.02 32.08
N ARG A 238 -2.19 24.91 31.48
CA ARG A 238 -3.07 24.53 30.35
C ARG A 238 -2.30 24.47 29.04
N LEU A 239 -1.42 25.45 28.82
CA LEU A 239 -0.54 25.53 27.66
C LEU A 239 0.44 24.35 27.62
N ALA A 240 1.00 24.02 28.78
CA ALA A 240 1.70 22.78 29.08
C ALA A 240 1.00 21.51 28.57
N ALA A 241 -0.25 21.29 28.99
CA ALA A 241 -1.02 20.10 28.61
C ALA A 241 -1.30 20.06 27.10
N GLN A 242 -1.58 21.21 26.49
CA GLN A 242 -1.76 21.32 25.03
C GLN A 242 -0.48 21.00 24.25
N LEU A 243 0.67 21.38 24.79
CA LEU A 243 1.98 21.02 24.25
C LEU A 243 2.24 19.51 24.34
N VAL A 244 1.85 18.81 25.43
CA VAL A 244 1.92 17.33 25.52
C VAL A 244 1.12 16.68 24.40
N VAL A 245 -0.13 17.12 24.24
CA VAL A 245 -1.03 16.57 23.23
C VAL A 245 -0.46 16.80 21.83
N ALA A 246 0.05 18.00 21.55
CA ALA A 246 0.68 18.32 20.27
C ALA A 246 1.98 17.52 20.00
N TYR A 247 2.74 17.16 21.04
CA TYR A 247 3.93 16.31 20.88
C TYR A 247 3.59 14.86 20.54
N VAL A 248 2.60 14.30 21.23
CA VAL A 248 2.19 12.89 21.06
C VAL A 248 1.48 12.68 19.73
N ASP A 249 0.65 13.65 19.32
CA ASP A 249 -0.25 13.53 18.17
C ASP A 249 0.38 14.02 16.83
N SER A 250 1.50 14.76 16.87
CA SER A 250 2.13 15.27 15.64
C SER A 250 3.19 14.33 15.05
N SER A 251 3.19 14.22 13.72
CA SER A 251 4.26 13.56 12.94
C SER A 251 5.56 14.36 12.88
N LYS A 252 5.54 15.62 13.38
CA LYS A 252 6.66 16.58 13.36
C LYS A 252 7.17 16.90 14.76
N LYS A 253 7.47 15.85 15.52
CA LYS A 253 7.91 15.93 16.93
C LYS A 253 9.09 16.87 17.15
N SER A 254 10.01 17.00 16.18
CA SER A 254 11.17 17.89 16.24
C SER A 254 10.82 19.38 16.23
N GLU A 255 9.83 19.80 15.42
CA GLU A 255 9.39 21.20 15.35
C GLU A 255 8.67 21.61 16.63
N VAL A 256 7.83 20.71 17.15
CA VAL A 256 7.11 20.91 18.42
C VAL A 256 8.10 20.99 19.59
N LEU A 257 9.11 20.12 19.62
CA LEU A 257 10.15 20.14 20.65
C LEU A 257 10.97 21.44 20.61
N GLN A 258 11.23 21.97 19.41
CA GLN A 258 11.93 23.23 19.24
C GLN A 258 11.08 24.44 19.67
N LEU A 259 9.78 24.39 19.41
CA LEU A 259 8.82 25.40 19.89
C LEU A 259 8.71 25.37 21.42
N MET A 260 8.65 24.19 22.03
CA MET A 260 8.67 24.01 23.49
C MET A 260 9.94 24.56 24.11
N ALA A 261 11.11 24.21 23.57
CA ALA A 261 12.39 24.70 24.06
C ALA A 261 12.50 26.23 24.00
N ARG A 262 11.85 26.87 23.02
CA ARG A 262 11.78 28.34 22.88
C ARG A 262 10.79 28.97 23.86
N MET A 263 9.60 28.40 24.02
CA MET A 263 8.57 28.93 24.92
C MET A 263 8.94 28.77 26.40
N MET A 264 9.58 27.65 26.74
CA MET A 264 9.94 27.31 28.12
C MET A 264 11.38 27.72 28.49
N SER A 265 12.08 28.42 27.58
CA SER A 265 13.44 28.93 27.79
C SER A 265 14.42 27.86 28.29
N PHE A 266 14.47 26.70 27.63
CA PHE A 266 15.41 25.63 27.99
C PHE A 266 16.84 26.16 28.02
N THR A 267 17.61 25.75 29.02
CA THR A 267 19.05 26.01 29.06
C THR A 267 19.74 25.23 27.92
N GLU A 268 20.91 25.70 27.48
CA GLU A 268 21.67 25.03 26.40
C GLU A 268 22.01 23.57 26.75
N GLU A 269 22.18 23.27 28.03
CA GLU A 269 22.40 21.91 28.52
C GLU A 269 21.12 21.04 28.45
N GLN A 270 19.94 21.60 28.74
CA GLN A 270 18.66 20.91 28.57
C GLN A 270 18.34 20.68 27.09
N LYS A 271 18.60 21.67 26.22
CA LYS A 271 18.43 21.56 24.76
C LYS A 271 19.28 20.43 24.17
N ARG A 272 20.55 20.32 24.59
CA ARG A 272 21.43 19.21 24.20
C ARG A 272 20.90 17.86 24.66
N ARG A 273 20.40 17.77 25.89
CA ARG A 273 19.83 16.53 26.46
C ARG A 273 18.57 16.06 25.74
N VAL A 274 17.73 16.98 25.26
CA VAL A 274 16.51 16.65 24.50
C VAL A 274 16.71 16.62 22.97
N GLY A 275 17.95 16.78 22.49
CA GLY A 275 18.27 16.70 21.05
C GLY A 275 17.85 17.92 20.21
N VAL A 276 17.56 19.06 20.84
CA VAL A 276 17.22 20.31 20.14
C VAL A 276 18.49 21.14 19.94
N GLY A 277 18.99 21.22 18.69
CA GLY A 277 19.88 22.32 18.29
C GLY A 277 21.31 21.97 17.87
N TYR A 278 21.49 21.18 16.82
CA TYR A 278 22.62 21.37 15.89
C TYR A 278 22.20 21.04 14.45
N PRO A 279 22.29 21.98 13.49
CA PRO A 279 22.24 21.64 12.07
C PRO A 279 23.59 21.04 11.68
N MET A 280 23.63 19.71 11.46
CA MET A 280 24.76 19.13 10.72
C MET A 280 24.55 19.42 9.24
N GLU A 281 25.36 20.35 8.74
CA GLU A 281 25.57 20.56 7.32
C GLU A 281 26.31 19.33 6.76
N GLY A 282 25.56 18.42 6.14
CA GLY A 282 26.12 17.17 5.64
C GLY A 282 25.06 16.27 5.00
N ASN A 283 24.99 16.35 3.67
CA ASN A 283 24.32 15.46 2.73
C ASN A 283 23.98 14.02 3.23
N GLY A 284 22.68 13.70 3.30
CA GLY A 284 22.15 12.34 3.14
C GLY A 284 22.09 11.42 4.35
N GLY A 285 20.88 10.92 4.65
CA GLY A 285 20.66 9.66 5.36
C GLY A 285 20.66 9.76 6.89
N GLY A 286 19.87 8.90 7.54
CA GLY A 286 19.56 9.00 8.96
C GLY A 286 20.72 8.70 9.91
N GLY A 287 20.49 9.01 11.19
CA GLY A 287 21.20 8.40 12.31
C GLY A 287 21.86 9.37 13.27
N LEU A 288 21.18 9.68 14.39
CA LEU A 288 21.82 10.12 15.65
C LEU A 288 21.13 9.54 16.90
N PHE A 289 20.51 8.35 16.79
CA PHE A 289 20.16 7.53 17.96
C PHE A 289 21.30 6.57 18.37
N SER A 290 22.53 6.75 17.86
CA SER A 290 23.58 5.72 17.93
C SER A 290 24.86 6.11 18.68
N SER A 291 24.83 7.05 19.64
CA SER A 291 26.04 7.36 20.43
C SER A 291 25.84 7.52 21.95
N ILE A 292 24.89 6.78 22.53
CA ILE A 292 24.95 6.42 23.96
C ILE A 292 24.69 4.90 24.11
N ILE A 293 25.40 4.09 23.34
CA ILE A 293 25.68 2.69 23.67
C ILE A 293 27.19 2.56 23.72
N GLY A 294 27.76 2.52 24.92
CA GLY A 294 29.19 2.27 25.08
C GLY A 294 29.78 2.77 26.40
N LEU A 295 29.31 2.25 27.53
CA LEU A 295 30.11 1.86 28.70
C LEU A 295 29.17 1.57 29.87
N VAL A 296 28.85 0.29 30.09
CA VAL A 296 28.86 -0.38 31.39
C VAL A 296 28.42 -1.85 31.16
N ALA A 297 29.36 -2.75 31.40
CA ALA A 297 29.14 -4.11 31.88
C ALA A 297 30.38 -4.48 32.72
N PRO A 298 30.35 -5.40 33.69
CA PRO A 298 29.23 -6.19 34.25
C PRO A 298 29.13 -6.12 35.81
N GLY A 299 27.99 -6.52 36.39
CA GLY A 299 27.88 -6.74 37.84
C GLY A 299 26.46 -6.97 38.40
N GLU A 300 26.00 -8.23 38.33
CA GLU A 300 25.42 -8.99 39.47
C GLU A 300 24.47 -8.28 40.48
N ASN A 301 23.15 -8.43 40.30
CA ASN A 301 22.25 -9.13 41.23
C ASN A 301 20.77 -8.99 40.80
N GLY A 302 20.02 -10.08 40.96
CA GLY A 302 18.62 -10.18 40.54
C GLY A 302 17.59 -9.83 41.61
N SER A 303 16.35 -10.15 41.23
CA SER A 303 15.10 -10.26 42.01
C SER A 303 14.14 -9.06 41.98
N GLU A 304 12.96 -9.34 41.38
CA GLU A 304 11.60 -8.95 41.81
C GLU A 304 11.28 -7.43 41.85
N GLY A 305 10.15 -6.90 41.40
CA GLY A 305 8.82 -7.39 41.08
C GLY A 305 7.94 -6.15 40.90
N ALA A 306 6.73 -6.35 40.38
CA ALA A 306 5.77 -5.32 39.95
C ALA A 306 5.47 -4.19 40.96
N GLY A 307 5.16 -2.99 40.43
CA GLY A 307 4.56 -1.91 41.20
C GLY A 307 4.27 -0.66 40.37
N GLY A 308 3.02 -0.54 39.90
CA GLY A 308 2.53 0.65 39.22
C GLY A 308 2.34 1.85 40.14
N THR A 309 2.38 3.03 39.51
CA THR A 309 1.72 4.29 39.86
C THR A 309 1.88 4.83 41.28
N GLY A 310 2.61 5.93 41.40
CA GLY A 310 2.57 6.82 42.55
C GLY A 310 3.46 8.04 42.34
N LEU A 311 3.07 8.96 41.45
CA LEU A 311 3.63 10.30 41.49
C LEU A 311 3.07 10.99 42.74
N ASP A 312 3.90 11.06 43.78
CA ASP A 312 3.59 11.78 45.01
C ASP A 312 3.30 13.26 44.67
N PRO A 313 2.10 13.78 44.98
CA PRO A 313 1.72 15.16 44.66
C PRO A 313 2.49 16.22 45.48
N VAL A 314 3.31 15.79 46.45
CA VAL A 314 4.11 16.65 47.32
C VAL A 314 5.50 16.97 46.72
N ALA A 315 5.94 16.24 45.69
CA ALA A 315 7.26 16.45 45.06
C ALA A 315 7.28 17.53 43.95
N ILE A 316 6.13 18.15 43.66
CA ILE A 316 5.88 19.05 42.52
C ILE A 316 6.07 20.53 42.92
N GLU A 317 6.05 20.84 44.22
CA GLU A 317 6.15 22.22 44.70
C GLU A 317 7.60 22.71 44.69
N GLY A 318 7.93 23.55 43.70
CA GLY A 318 9.24 24.22 43.57
C GLY A 318 10.13 23.73 42.43
N LYS A 319 9.73 22.71 41.66
CA LYS A 319 10.48 22.29 40.46
C LYS A 319 10.02 23.10 39.26
N ILE A 320 10.97 23.73 38.56
CA ILE A 320 10.69 24.53 37.37
C ILE A 320 10.09 23.59 36.32
N PHE A 321 9.00 24.02 35.71
CA PHE A 321 8.23 23.23 34.76
C PHE A 321 9.10 22.66 33.60
N ALA A 322 10.17 23.36 33.22
CA ALA A 322 11.18 22.88 32.27
C ALA A 322 11.92 21.61 32.72
N ASP A 323 12.23 21.47 34.01
CA ASP A 323 12.95 20.29 34.54
C ASP A 323 12.04 19.04 34.51
N MET A 324 10.78 19.20 34.91
CA MET A 324 9.79 18.11 34.86
C MET A 324 9.57 17.60 33.43
N TRP A 325 9.67 18.49 32.45
CA TRP A 325 9.55 18.12 31.04
C TRP A 325 10.78 17.45 30.47
N SER A 326 11.97 17.91 30.84
CA SER A 326 13.20 17.21 30.44
C SER A 326 13.23 15.79 31.01
N ASP A 327 12.79 15.60 32.25
CA ASP A 327 12.74 14.29 32.89
C ASP A 327 11.69 13.38 32.22
N PHE A 328 10.50 13.91 31.93
CA PHE A 328 9.45 13.18 31.20
C PHE A 328 9.89 12.72 29.81
N LEU A 329 10.54 13.60 29.03
CA LEU A 329 11.04 13.26 27.69
C LEU A 329 12.15 12.19 27.74
N LEU A 330 13.00 12.24 28.76
CA LEU A 330 14.04 11.22 28.99
C LEU A 330 13.41 9.87 29.39
N GLU A 331 12.37 9.90 30.22
CA GLU A 331 11.65 8.69 30.64
C GLU A 331 10.90 8.04 29.48
N GLU A 332 10.20 8.83 28.65
CA GLU A 332 9.54 8.32 27.43
C GLU A 332 10.53 7.76 26.41
N ALA A 333 11.68 8.42 26.21
CA ALA A 333 12.74 7.90 25.34
C ALA A 333 13.32 6.56 25.87
N SER A 334 13.29 6.34 27.18
CA SER A 334 13.76 5.09 27.80
C SER A 334 12.74 3.95 27.73
N LYS A 335 11.43 4.26 27.67
CA LYS A 335 10.32 3.30 27.54
C LYS A 335 10.13 2.77 26.12
N GLY A 336 10.68 3.46 25.11
CA GLY A 336 10.67 3.02 23.71
C GLY A 336 11.66 1.90 23.36
N LYS A 337 12.03 1.03 24.32
CA LYS A 337 12.90 -0.14 24.11
C LYS A 337 12.12 -1.44 24.06
#